data_AF-A0AA95BRB7-F1
#
_entry.id   AF-A0AA95BRB7-F1
#
_cell.length_a   1.000
_cell.length_b   1.000
_cell.length_c   1.000
_cell.angle_alpha   90.00
_cell.angle_beta   90.00
_cell.angle_gamma   90.00
#
_symmetry.space_group_name_H-M   'P 1'
#
loop_
_entity.id
_entity.type
_entity.pdbx_description
1 polymer ?
#
loop_
_entity_poly.entity_id
_entity_poly.type
_entity_poly.pdbx_seq_one_letter_code
_entity_poly.pdbx_strand_id
1 'polypeptide(L)'
;MPESKKRKFERKIAKRYEFVKFESEIFDTEFEFPKLDMAPLRVVEALNTGEVQKVSKWLEDAGADPDAIEAYRDLDREELMDFIKAWESGQLASVPK
;
A
#
# COMPACT_ATOMS: atom_id res chain seq x y z
N MET A 1 -33.87 -22.44 7.83
CA MET A 1 -32.80 -21.64 8.47
C MET A 1 -32.70 -20.33 7.72
N PRO A 2 -32.95 -19.15 8.31
CA PRO A 2 -32.78 -17.90 7.56
C PRO A 2 -31.29 -17.57 7.45
N GLU A 3 -30.78 -17.57 6.22
CA GLU A 3 -29.45 -17.10 5.88
C GLU A 3 -29.39 -15.57 6.09
N SER A 4 -28.75 -15.15 7.19
CA SER A 4 -28.44 -13.75 7.44
C SER A 4 -27.52 -13.22 6.34
N LYS A 5 -28.10 -12.66 5.27
CA LYS A 5 -27.39 -11.86 4.27
C LYS A 5 -26.70 -10.69 5.00
N LYS A 6 -25.41 -10.86 5.31
CA LYS A 6 -24.56 -9.75 5.78
C LYS A 6 -24.69 -8.62 4.77
N ARG A 7 -25.20 -7.46 5.20
CA ARG A 7 -25.21 -6.26 4.35
C ARG A 7 -23.75 -5.92 4.05
N LYS A 8 -23.33 -6.16 2.82
CA LYS A 8 -22.01 -5.77 2.34
C LYS A 8 -22.11 -4.28 2.02
N PHE A 9 -21.52 -3.44 2.87
CA PHE A 9 -21.43 -2.01 2.59
C PHE A 9 -20.38 -1.81 1.51
N GLU A 10 -20.80 -1.89 0.25
CA GLU A 10 -19.96 -1.66 -0.91
C GLU A 10 -19.90 -0.16 -1.19
N ARG A 11 -18.68 0.37 -1.42
CA ARG A 11 -18.51 1.78 -1.74
C ARG A 11 -19.13 2.06 -3.11
N LYS A 12 -19.96 3.10 -3.21
CA LYS A 12 -20.57 3.55 -4.47
C LYS A 12 -19.55 3.99 -5.53
N ILE A 13 -18.33 4.33 -5.11
CA ILE A 13 -17.25 4.83 -5.97
C ILE A 13 -15.98 4.06 -5.64
N ALA A 14 -15.30 3.53 -6.66
CA ALA A 14 -13.99 2.93 -6.52
C ALA A 14 -13.00 3.98 -6.00
N LYS A 15 -12.22 3.65 -4.96
CA LYS A 15 -11.21 4.58 -4.43
C LYS A 15 -10.14 4.73 -5.51
N ARG A 16 -9.98 5.93 -6.07
CA ARG A 16 -8.80 6.26 -6.87
C ARG A 16 -7.68 6.57 -5.90
N TYR A 17 -6.60 5.80 -5.99
CA TYR A 17 -5.41 6.02 -5.20
C TYR A 17 -4.50 6.97 -5.97
N GLU A 18 -4.01 8.01 -5.30
CA GLU A 18 -2.85 8.74 -5.77
C GLU A 18 -1.61 7.92 -5.47
N PHE A 19 -0.69 7.83 -6.42
CA PHE A 19 0.60 7.18 -6.23
C PHE A 19 1.63 8.20 -5.76
N VAL A 20 2.59 7.73 -4.98
CA VAL A 20 3.79 8.45 -4.58
C VAL A 20 5.00 7.69 -5.06
N LYS A 21 5.97 8.46 -5.54
CA LYS A 21 7.29 7.99 -5.90
C LYS A 21 8.23 8.28 -4.75
N PHE A 22 8.99 7.27 -4.36
CA PHE A 22 9.99 7.40 -3.31
C PHE A 22 11.14 6.45 -3.58
N GLU A 23 12.31 6.85 -3.13
CA GLU A 23 13.51 6.01 -3.16
C GLU A 23 13.73 5.45 -1.75
N SER A 24 14.10 4.19 -1.67
CA SER A 24 14.56 3.56 -0.45
C SER A 24 16.07 3.47 -0.50
N GLU A 25 16.77 3.74 0.60
CA GLU A 25 18.23 3.55 0.67
C GLU A 25 18.64 2.06 0.50
N ILE A 26 17.68 1.16 0.55
CA ILE A 26 17.87 -0.31 0.46
C ILE A 26 17.94 -0.77 -1.01
N PHE A 27 17.30 -0.04 -1.93
CA PHE A 27 17.21 -0.45 -3.34
C PHE A 27 17.57 0.72 -4.25
N ASP A 28 18.37 0.45 -5.30
CA ASP A 28 18.75 1.43 -6.33
C ASP A 28 17.60 1.82 -7.29
N THR A 29 16.34 1.50 -6.97
CA THR A 29 15.18 1.72 -7.83
C THR A 29 14.10 2.54 -7.12
N GLU A 30 13.46 3.43 -7.87
CA GLU A 30 12.33 4.23 -7.40
C GLU A 30 11.08 3.34 -7.25
N PHE A 31 10.44 3.40 -6.08
CA PHE A 31 9.17 2.73 -5.82
C PHE A 31 8.00 3.64 -6.13
N GLU A 32 6.97 3.10 -6.77
CA GLU A 32 5.72 3.79 -7.03
C GLU A 32 4.56 3.06 -6.35
N PHE A 33 4.16 3.54 -5.16
CA PHE A 33 3.08 2.93 -4.37
C PHE A 33 1.95 3.93 -4.10
N PRO A 34 0.71 3.46 -3.87
CA PRO A 34 -0.40 4.30 -3.44
C PRO A 34 -0.08 5.02 -2.13
N LYS A 35 -0.55 6.26 -1.99
CA LYS A 35 -0.43 7.03 -0.75
C LYS A 35 -1.01 6.29 0.46
N LEU A 36 -0.25 6.26 1.54
CA LEU A 36 -0.69 5.71 2.83
C LEU A 36 -1.88 6.46 3.43
N ASP A 37 -2.00 7.78 3.23
CA ASP A 37 -3.20 8.55 3.62
C ASP A 37 -4.48 8.06 2.94
N MET A 38 -4.33 7.49 1.74
CA MET A 38 -5.43 6.88 1.01
C MET A 38 -5.57 5.38 1.32
N ALA A 39 -4.77 4.80 2.20
CA ALA A 39 -4.94 3.42 2.61
C ALA A 39 -6.27 3.24 3.38
N PRO A 40 -6.96 2.10 3.22
CA PRO A 40 -8.02 1.69 4.13
C PRO A 40 -7.47 1.49 5.55
N LEU A 41 -8.28 1.73 6.60
CA LEU A 41 -7.85 1.50 7.99
C LEU A 41 -7.30 0.09 8.23
N ARG A 42 -7.89 -0.94 7.60
CA ARG A 42 -7.39 -2.33 7.64
C ARG A 42 -5.94 -2.50 7.16
N VAL A 43 -5.47 -1.61 6.27
CA VAL A 43 -4.11 -1.61 5.73
C VAL A 43 -3.19 -0.84 6.67
N VAL A 44 -3.65 0.28 7.23
CA VAL A 44 -2.91 1.02 8.27
C VAL A 44 -2.68 0.13 9.50
N GLU A 45 -3.70 -0.62 9.92
CA GLU A 45 -3.56 -1.64 10.97
C GLU A 45 -2.56 -2.72 10.58
N ALA A 46 -2.62 -3.22 9.34
CA ALA A 46 -1.68 -4.22 8.85
C ALA A 46 -0.22 -3.73 8.83
N LEU A 47 0.02 -2.46 8.49
CA LEU A 47 1.34 -1.86 8.57
C LEU A 47 1.84 -1.82 10.02
N ASN A 48 0.99 -1.38 10.96
CA ASN A 48 1.33 -1.32 12.38
C ASN A 48 1.58 -2.68 13.02
N THR A 49 0.88 -3.74 12.57
CA THR A 49 1.06 -5.10 13.08
C THR A 49 2.14 -5.89 12.35
N GLY A 50 2.73 -5.34 11.28
CA GLY A 50 3.69 -6.03 10.42
C GLY A 50 3.06 -7.13 9.58
N GLU A 51 1.77 -7.04 9.26
CA GLU A 51 1.07 -7.95 8.36
C GLU A 51 1.34 -7.61 6.89
N VAL A 52 2.57 -7.82 6.45
CA VAL A 52 3.09 -7.54 5.10
C VAL A 52 2.16 -8.08 4.00
N GLN A 53 1.64 -9.30 4.16
CA GLN A 53 0.73 -9.92 3.19
C GLN A 53 -0.53 -9.10 2.89
N LYS A 54 -1.13 -8.46 3.91
CA LYS A 54 -2.32 -7.62 3.72
C LYS A 54 -2.00 -6.32 3.00
N VAL A 55 -0.80 -5.78 3.23
CA VAL A 55 -0.31 -4.57 2.56
C VAL A 55 0.01 -4.88 1.11
N SER A 56 0.78 -5.94 0.83
CA SER A 56 1.08 -6.37 -0.53
C SER A 56 -0.18 -6.61 -1.35
N LYS A 57 -1.19 -7.25 -0.78
CA LYS A 57 -2.47 -7.46 -1.46
C LYS A 57 -3.17 -6.14 -1.79
N TRP A 58 -3.09 -5.15 -0.91
CA TRP A 58 -3.63 -3.82 -1.20
C TRP A 58 -2.84 -3.10 -2.29
N LEU A 59 -1.51 -3.24 -2.31
CA LEU A 59 -0.66 -2.73 -3.38
C LEU A 59 -1.03 -3.35 -4.73
N GLU A 60 -1.21 -4.68 -4.79
CA GLU A 60 -1.70 -5.39 -5.97
C GLU A 60 -3.09 -4.88 -6.40
N ASP A 61 -4.04 -4.79 -5.47
CA ASP A 61 -5.40 -4.28 -5.73
C ASP A 61 -5.40 -2.82 -6.22
N ALA A 62 -4.40 -2.02 -5.80
CA ALA A 62 -4.23 -0.63 -6.22
C ALA A 62 -3.57 -0.50 -7.60
N GLY A 63 -2.90 -1.56 -8.08
CA GLY A 63 -2.17 -1.58 -9.36
C GLY A 63 -0.70 -1.15 -9.24
N ALA A 64 -0.08 -1.33 -8.06
CA ALA A 64 1.36 -1.14 -7.90
C ALA A 64 2.15 -2.20 -8.68
N ASP A 65 3.41 -1.88 -8.99
CA ASP A 65 4.30 -2.75 -9.75
C ASP A 65 4.56 -4.08 -9.01
N PRO A 66 4.34 -5.26 -9.64
CA PRO A 66 4.62 -6.56 -9.03
C PRO A 66 6.05 -6.71 -8.51
N ASP A 67 7.05 -6.21 -9.23
CA ASP A 67 8.45 -6.32 -8.85
C ASP A 67 8.73 -5.47 -7.59
N ALA A 68 8.12 -4.29 -7.51
CA ALA A 68 8.18 -3.44 -6.31
C ALA A 68 7.48 -4.10 -5.11
N ILE A 69 6.37 -4.82 -5.34
CA ILE A 69 5.65 -5.56 -4.28
C ILE A 69 6.47 -6.76 -3.79
N GLU A 70 7.17 -7.46 -4.68
CA GLU A 70 8.09 -8.52 -4.29
C GLU A 70 9.26 -7.97 -3.47
N ALA A 71 9.87 -6.87 -3.90
CA ALA A 71 10.92 -6.19 -3.14
C ALA A 71 10.43 -5.76 -1.74
N TYR A 72 9.20 -5.24 -1.63
CA TYR A 72 8.57 -4.94 -0.35
C TYR A 72 8.35 -6.18 0.54
N ARG A 73 8.11 -7.36 -0.05
CA ARG A 73 7.95 -8.63 0.69
C ARG A 73 9.27 -9.21 1.17
N ASP A 74 10.37 -8.85 0.52
CA ASP A 74 11.71 -9.30 0.88
C ASP A 74 12.29 -8.52 2.06
N LEU A 75 11.71 -7.35 2.38
CA LEU A 75 12.11 -6.52 3.51
C LEU A 75 11.98 -7.25 4.84
N ASP A 76 13.01 -7.08 5.68
CA ASP A 76 12.94 -7.46 7.08
C ASP A 76 12.16 -6.43 7.93
N ARG A 77 12.02 -6.71 9.23
CA ARG A 77 11.24 -5.85 10.13
C ARG A 77 11.91 -4.49 10.40
N GLU A 78 13.24 -4.43 10.42
CA GLU A 78 13.97 -3.17 10.63
C GLU A 78 13.88 -2.31 9.37
N GLU A 79 14.14 -2.93 8.22
CA GLU A 79 14.03 -2.32 6.89
C GLU A 79 12.62 -1.82 6.58
N LEU A 80 11.59 -2.59 6.95
CA LEU A 80 10.19 -2.21 6.75
C LEU A 80 9.85 -0.86 7.40
N MET A 81 10.39 -0.58 8.59
CA MET A 81 10.10 0.67 9.30
C MET A 81 10.69 1.88 8.57
N ASP A 82 11.92 1.76 8.06
CA ASP A 82 12.56 2.84 7.31
C ASP A 82 11.95 2.98 5.92
N PHE A 83 11.56 1.87 5.30
CA PHE A 83 10.82 1.86 4.05
C PHE A 83 9.46 2.57 4.17
N ILE A 84 8.70 2.33 5.25
CA ILE A 84 7.42 3.02 5.50
C ILE A 84 7.63 4.53 5.67
N LYS A 85 8.70 4.98 6.34
CA LYS A 85 9.01 6.41 6.48
C LYS A 85 9.33 7.06 5.13
N ALA A 86 10.13 6.37 4.30
CA ALA A 86 10.44 6.83 2.94
C ALA A 86 9.16 6.91 2.08
N TRP A 87 8.28 5.91 2.21
CA TRP A 87 7.00 5.87 1.53
C TRP A 87 6.04 6.97 1.98
N GLU A 88 5.91 7.23 3.29
CA GLU A 88 5.09 8.32 3.84
C GLU A 88 5.62 9.69 3.41
N SER A 89 6.95 9.83 3.32
CA SER A 89 7.64 11.03 2.84
C SER A 89 7.70 11.12 1.30
N GLY A 90 7.18 10.11 0.61
CA GLY A 90 7.23 10.00 -0.84
C GLY A 90 6.55 11.16 -1.53
N GLN A 91 7.16 11.66 -2.60
CA GLN A 91 6.58 12.74 -3.37
C GLN A 91 5.42 12.20 -4.21
N LEU A 92 4.35 12.98 -4.31
CA LEU A 92 3.25 12.68 -5.23
C LEU A 92 3.82 12.36 -6.62
N ALA A 93 3.56 11.14 -7.11
CA ALA A 93 3.84 10.79 -8.49
C ALA A 93 2.95 11.71 -9.32
N SER A 94 3.56 12.74 -9.91
CA SER A 94 2.85 13.86 -10.50
C SER A 94 1.82 13.33 -11.50
N VAL A 95 0.53 13.46 -11.16
CA VAL A 95 -0.54 13.28 -12.14
C VAL A 95 -0.33 14.38 -13.18
N PRO A 96 -0.11 14.05 -14.47
CA PRO A 96 0.02 15.08 -15.48
C PRO A 96 -1.30 15.88 -15.55
N LYS A 97 -1.13 17.20 -15.59
CA LYS A 97 -2.15 18.25 -15.60
C LYS A 97 -3.18 18.10 -16.71
#